data_AF-A0AAI9G527-F1
#
_entry.id   AF-A0AAI9G527-F1
#
_cell.length_a   1.000
_cell.length_b   1.000
_cell.length_c   1.000
_cell.angle_alpha   90.00
_cell.angle_beta   90.00
_cell.angle_gamma   90.00
#
_symmetry.space_group_name_H-M   'P 1'
#
loop_
_entity.id
_entity.type
_entity.pdbx_description
1 polymer ?
#
loop_
_entity_poly.entity_id
_entity_poly.type
_entity_poly.pdbx_seq_one_letter_code
_entity_poly.pdbx_strand_id
1 'polypeptide(L)'
;MNAESIKMEAFAITDRGYRAISKGAPLVAGEREVGEIPASLLATIRLAQARGQRTILLRGCDWTQAPDSPLDSDAKLAWAVYRQQLRDLPQKAGFPDCGWPVPPTSPEGATSMSLPGIRTN
;
A
#
# COMPACT_ATOMS: atom_id res chain seq x y z
N MET A 1 -8.51 -31.99 -29.63
CA MET A 1 -8.91 -30.67 -29.09
C MET A 1 -7.75 -30.18 -28.25
N ASN A 2 -6.83 -29.45 -28.88
CA ASN A 2 -5.61 -28.99 -28.22
C ASN A 2 -5.97 -27.76 -27.40
N ALA A 3 -5.94 -27.89 -26.08
CA ALA A 3 -5.88 -26.74 -25.20
C ALA A 3 -4.55 -26.05 -25.49
N GLU A 4 -4.56 -25.04 -26.37
CA GLU A 4 -3.49 -24.07 -26.44
C GLU A 4 -3.39 -23.46 -25.05
N SER A 5 -2.46 -24.00 -24.24
CA SER A 5 -1.94 -23.32 -23.07
C SER A 5 -1.62 -21.91 -23.53
N ILE A 6 -2.42 -20.95 -23.10
CA ILE A 6 -2.13 -19.53 -23.25
C ILE A 6 -0.90 -19.30 -22.40
N LYS A 7 0.28 -19.57 -22.97
CA LYS A 7 1.54 -19.22 -22.36
C LYS A 7 1.57 -17.70 -22.40
N MET A 8 1.36 -17.10 -21.24
CA MET A 8 1.69 -15.69 -21.02
C MET A 8 3.21 -15.59 -21.10
N GLU A 9 3.74 -15.47 -22.32
CA GLU A 9 5.17 -15.52 -22.62
C GLU A 9 5.86 -14.15 -22.49
N ALA A 10 5.11 -13.08 -22.24
CA ALA A 10 5.65 -11.74 -22.09
C ALA A 10 4.79 -10.85 -21.17
N PHE A 11 5.39 -9.75 -20.72
CA PHE A 11 4.74 -8.71 -19.95
C PHE A 11 4.92 -7.38 -20.67
N ALA A 12 3.84 -6.61 -20.81
CA ALA A 12 3.92 -5.23 -21.20
C ALA A 12 4.11 -4.41 -19.92
N ILE A 13 5.26 -3.76 -19.80
CA ILE A 13 5.62 -2.92 -18.66
C ILE A 13 5.56 -1.44 -19.01
N THR A 14 5.19 -0.62 -18.03
CA THR A 14 5.23 0.85 -18.06
C THR A 14 6.11 1.35 -16.92
N ASP A 15 6.17 2.67 -16.73
CA ASP A 15 6.82 3.30 -15.57
C ASP A 15 6.10 3.02 -14.25
N ARG A 16 4.81 2.64 -14.28
CA ARG A 16 3.94 2.54 -13.09
C ARG A 16 3.20 1.22 -12.93
N GLY A 17 3.28 0.33 -13.90
CA GLY A 17 2.51 -0.91 -13.89
C GLY A 17 2.99 -1.91 -14.93
N TYR A 18 2.47 -3.13 -14.83
CA TYR A 18 2.69 -4.18 -15.82
C TYR A 18 1.37 -4.91 -16.09
N ARG A 19 1.24 -5.48 -17.29
CA ARG A 19 0.16 -6.40 -17.64
C ARG A 19 0.74 -7.63 -18.35
N ALA A 20 0.17 -8.80 -18.07
CA ALA A 20 0.52 -10.02 -18.79
C ALA A 20 -0.03 -9.93 -20.22
N ILE A 21 0.80 -10.25 -21.20
CA ILE A 21 0.45 -10.25 -22.61
C ILE A 21 0.92 -11.53 -23.30
N SER A 22 0.33 -11.82 -24.45
CA SER A 22 0.90 -12.80 -25.38
C SER A 22 2.10 -12.18 -26.11
N LYS A 23 3.08 -13.01 -26.46
CA LYS A 23 4.26 -12.57 -27.23
C LYS A 23 3.83 -11.94 -28.56
N GLY A 24 4.30 -10.74 -28.86
CA GLY A 24 3.91 -9.98 -30.05
C GLY A 24 2.50 -9.36 -30.03
N ALA A 25 1.87 -9.27 -28.86
CA ALA A 25 0.62 -8.53 -28.69
C ALA A 25 0.79 -7.03 -28.92
N PRO A 26 -0.27 -6.31 -29.33
CA PRO A 26 -0.20 -4.85 -29.48
C PRO A 26 0.13 -4.16 -28.15
N LEU A 27 1.19 -3.36 -28.18
CA LEU A 27 1.63 -2.50 -27.09
C LEU A 27 0.95 -1.13 -27.19
N VAL A 28 0.55 -0.58 -26.05
CA VAL A 28 0.04 0.79 -25.94
C VAL A 28 1.22 1.78 -25.90
N ALA A 29 0.97 3.04 -26.25
CA ALA A 29 2.00 4.08 -26.19
C ALA A 29 2.64 4.16 -24.79
N GLY A 30 3.97 3.97 -24.74
CA GLY A 30 4.75 3.96 -23.49
C GLY A 30 4.93 2.59 -22.84
N GLU A 31 4.31 1.53 -23.37
CA GLU A 31 4.56 0.16 -22.94
C GLU A 31 5.82 -0.42 -23.62
N ARG A 32 6.54 -1.26 -22.89
CA ARG A 32 7.61 -2.11 -23.43
C ARG A 32 7.30 -3.57 -23.17
N GLU A 33 7.42 -4.40 -24.21
CA GLU A 33 7.39 -5.85 -24.06
C GLU A 33 8.70 -6.30 -23.41
N VAL A 34 8.58 -7.05 -22.31
CA VAL A 34 9.69 -7.70 -21.62
C VAL A 34 9.32 -9.14 -21.30
N GLY A 35 10.31 -10.04 -21.33
CA GLY A 35 10.10 -11.42 -20.90
C GLY A 35 9.90 -11.56 -19.38
N GLU A 36 10.50 -10.64 -18.61
CA GLU A 36 10.44 -10.66 -17.15
C GLU A 36 10.19 -9.25 -16.60
N ILE A 37 9.44 -9.15 -15.51
CA ILE A 37 9.13 -7.88 -14.86
C ILE A 37 10.39 -7.42 -14.10
N PRO A 38 10.96 -6.24 -14.40
CA PRO A 38 12.16 -5.78 -13.73
C PRO A 38 11.88 -5.45 -12.26
N ALA A 39 12.83 -5.79 -11.38
CA ALA A 39 12.72 -5.52 -9.95
C ALA A 39 12.53 -4.03 -9.63
N SER A 40 13.07 -3.14 -10.45
CA SER A 40 12.90 -1.68 -10.33
C SER A 40 11.44 -1.23 -10.52
N LEU A 41 10.69 -1.88 -11.40
CA LEU A 41 9.26 -1.61 -11.59
C LEU A 41 8.46 -2.10 -10.40
N LEU A 42 8.74 -3.32 -9.92
CA LEU A 42 8.11 -3.85 -8.72
C LEU A 42 8.39 -2.95 -7.51
N ALA A 43 9.62 -2.46 -7.35
CA ALA A 43 9.98 -1.51 -6.30
C ALA A 43 9.18 -0.20 -6.43
N THR A 44 9.01 0.32 -7.65
CA THR A 44 8.23 1.54 -7.91
C THR A 44 6.75 1.34 -7.57
N ILE A 45 6.16 0.22 -7.96
CA ILE A 45 4.77 -0.14 -7.64
C ILE A 45 4.59 -0.27 -6.14
N ARG A 46 5.47 -1.01 -5.45
CA ARG A 46 5.42 -1.15 -3.99
C ARG A 46 5.57 0.19 -3.29
N LEU A 47 6.44 1.06 -3.78
CA LEU A 47 6.62 2.41 -3.24
C LEU A 47 5.34 3.24 -3.36
N ALA A 48 4.68 3.18 -4.52
CA ALA A 48 3.40 3.85 -4.75
C ALA A 48 2.29 3.28 -3.86
N GLN A 49 2.20 1.95 -3.75
CA GLN A 49 1.26 1.26 -2.86
C GLN A 49 1.47 1.65 -1.40
N ALA A 50 2.72 1.65 -0.94
CA ALA A 50 3.08 2.06 0.42
C ALA A 50 2.69 3.53 0.68
N ARG A 51 2.95 4.45 -0.24
CA ARG A 51 2.48 5.85 -0.09
C ARG A 51 0.95 5.94 0.00
N GLY A 52 0.24 5.12 -0.78
CA GLY A 52 -1.22 5.00 -0.72
C GLY A 52 -1.69 4.49 0.64
N GLN A 53 -1.13 3.37 1.11
CA GLN A 53 -1.45 2.78 2.42
C GLN A 53 -1.18 3.74 3.56
N ARG A 54 -0.07 4.48 3.55
CA ARG A 54 0.23 5.55 4.52
C ARG A 54 -0.89 6.59 4.55
N THR A 55 -1.34 7.02 3.38
CA THR A 55 -2.39 8.05 3.25
C THR A 55 -3.73 7.53 3.78
N ILE A 56 -4.08 6.28 3.47
CA ILE A 56 -5.29 5.64 3.97
C ILE A 56 -5.26 5.51 5.49
N LEU A 57 -4.15 5.03 6.06
CA LEU A 57 -3.99 4.90 7.52
C LEU A 57 -4.05 6.26 8.22
N LEU A 58 -3.34 7.27 7.71
CA LEU A 58 -3.38 8.64 8.26
C LEU A 58 -4.77 9.26 8.20
N ARG A 59 -5.56 8.97 7.15
CA ARG A 59 -6.96 9.39 7.05
C ARG A 59 -7.86 8.59 8.01
N GLY A 60 -7.63 7.29 8.14
CA GLY A 60 -8.40 6.42 9.04
C GLY A 60 -8.23 6.76 10.52
N CYS A 61 -7.13 7.39 10.91
CA CYS A 61 -6.91 7.90 12.26
C CYS A 61 -7.03 9.43 12.37
N ASP A 62 -7.63 10.11 11.38
CA ASP A 62 -7.80 11.57 11.45
C ASP A 62 -8.82 11.96 12.53
N TRP A 63 -9.87 11.14 12.70
CA TRP A 63 -10.89 11.32 13.73
C TRP A 63 -10.35 11.27 15.15
N THR A 64 -9.23 10.56 15.40
CA THR A 64 -8.67 10.43 16.76
C THR A 64 -8.06 11.73 17.27
N GLN A 65 -7.64 12.60 16.35
CA GLN A 65 -7.09 13.93 16.64
C GLN A 65 -8.17 15.03 16.65
N ALA A 66 -9.42 14.71 16.32
CA ALA A 66 -10.50 15.67 16.38
C ALA A 66 -10.77 16.12 17.83
N PRO A 67 -11.10 17.40 18.08
CA PRO A 67 -11.42 17.88 19.42
C PRO A 67 -12.62 17.13 20.01
N ASP A 68 -13.62 16.80 19.18
CA ASP A 68 -14.83 16.04 19.54
C ASP A 68 -14.60 14.53 19.67
N SER A 69 -13.35 14.07 19.56
CA SER A 69 -13.03 12.65 19.70
C SER A 69 -13.27 12.17 21.14
N PRO A 70 -13.96 11.03 21.33
CA PRO A 70 -14.25 10.45 22.64
C PRO A 70 -13.03 9.82 23.33
N LEU A 71 -11.84 9.98 22.74
CA LEU A 71 -10.60 9.44 23.27
C LEU A 71 -10.05 10.28 24.42
N ASP A 72 -9.53 9.58 25.44
CA ASP A 72 -8.75 10.18 26.51
C ASP A 72 -7.44 10.80 26.00
N SER A 73 -6.88 11.72 26.79
CA SER A 73 -5.62 12.41 26.48
C SER A 73 -4.48 11.43 26.16
N ASP A 74 -4.37 10.33 26.92
CA ASP A 74 -3.33 9.32 26.72
C ASP A 74 -3.52 8.56 25.41
N ALA A 75 -4.77 8.24 25.05
CA ALA A 75 -5.09 7.60 23.78
C ALA A 75 -4.82 8.55 22.60
N LYS A 76 -5.17 9.84 22.73
CA LYS A 76 -4.85 10.88 21.72
C LYS A 76 -3.34 11.00 21.49
N LEU A 77 -2.55 10.95 22.56
CA LEU A 77 -1.07 10.95 22.48
C LEU A 77 -0.54 9.70 21.77
N ALA A 78 -1.05 8.50 22.10
CA ALA A 78 -0.65 7.26 21.43
C ALA A 78 -0.93 7.31 19.92
N TRP A 79 -2.11 7.82 19.52
CA TRP A 79 -2.44 8.03 18.12
C TRP A 79 -1.56 9.09 17.45
N ALA A 80 -1.20 10.18 18.15
CA ALA A 80 -0.29 11.19 17.61
C ALA A 80 1.10 10.59 17.31
N VAL A 81 1.63 9.76 18.23
CA VAL A 81 2.90 9.03 18.02
C VAL A 81 2.79 8.07 16.83
N TYR A 82 1.72 7.29 16.75
CA TYR A 82 1.47 6.38 15.63
C TYR A 82 1.46 7.11 14.27
N ARG A 83 0.78 8.26 14.20
CA ARG A 83 0.73 9.10 12.99
C ARG A 83 2.09 9.65 12.62
N GLN A 84 2.90 10.03 13.61
CA GLN A 84 4.26 10.48 13.37
C GLN A 84 5.11 9.35 12.78
N GLN A 85 5.06 8.15 13.36
CA GLN A 85 5.73 6.97 12.83
C GLN A 85 5.33 6.65 11.38
N LEU A 86 4.03 6.76 11.05
CA LEU A 86 3.54 6.60 9.66
C LEU A 86 4.11 7.66 8.71
N ARG A 87 4.24 8.92 9.15
CA ARG A 87 4.82 10.01 8.33
C ARG A 87 6.31 9.83 8.11
N ASP A 88 7.01 9.25 9.08
CA ASP A 88 8.45 9.01 9.05
C ASP A 88 8.83 7.73 8.28
N LEU A 89 7.88 6.82 8.01
CA LEU A 89 8.07 5.61 7.18
C LEU A 89 8.88 5.81 5.89
N PRO A 90 8.56 6.76 4.99
CA PRO A 90 9.32 6.97 3.76
C PRO A 90 10.76 7.45 3.97
N GLN A 91 11.12 7.90 5.18
CA GLN A 91 12.50 8.23 5.54
C GLN A 91 13.26 7.03 6.16
N LYS A 92 12.57 5.94 6.49
CA LYS A 92 13.21 4.75 7.05
C LYS A 92 13.96 3.96 5.97
N ALA A 93 15.12 3.45 6.35
CA ALA A 93 15.87 2.51 5.53
C ALA A 93 15.02 1.25 5.28
N GLY A 94 14.91 0.85 4.00
CA GLY A 94 14.12 -0.31 3.59
C GLY A 94 12.66 -0.02 3.24
N PHE A 95 12.20 1.23 3.23
CA PHE A 95 10.90 1.56 2.64
C PHE A 95 10.86 1.19 1.15
N PRO A 96 9.83 0.46 0.65
CA PRO A 96 8.53 0.14 1.26
C PRO A 96 8.44 -1.18 2.06
N ASP A 97 9.48 -2.01 2.07
CA ASP A 97 9.53 -3.34 2.71
C ASP A 97 9.83 -3.29 4.22
N CYS A 98 9.75 -2.11 4.85
CA CYS A 98 10.00 -1.93 6.28
C CYS A 98 8.78 -2.34 7.14
N GLY A 99 9.04 -2.68 8.41
CA GLY A 99 7.97 -2.92 9.39
C GLY A 99 7.08 -1.68 9.58
N TRP A 100 5.80 -1.83 9.26
CA TRP A 100 4.79 -0.79 9.47
C TRP A 100 4.43 -0.70 10.95
N PRO A 101 4.21 0.52 11.49
CA PRO A 101 3.76 0.65 12.86
C PRO A 101 2.39 -0.02 13.02
N VAL A 102 2.17 -0.63 14.17
CA VAL A 102 0.88 -1.22 14.54
C VAL A 102 0.06 -0.11 15.20
N PRO A 103 -1.21 0.09 14.81
CA PRO A 103 -2.05 1.08 15.47
C PRO A 103 -2.25 0.72 16.95
N PRO A 104 -2.36 1.72 17.84
CA PRO A 104 -2.71 1.44 19.22
C PRO A 104 -4.12 0.82 19.26
N THR A 105 -4.27 -0.29 19.98
CA THR A 105 -5.59 -0.79 20.38
C THR A 105 -6.24 0.28 21.24
N SER A 106 -7.35 0.86 20.78
CA SER A 106 -8.10 1.81 21.58
C SER A 106 -8.53 1.12 22.88
N PRO A 107 -8.43 1.79 24.05
CA PRO A 107 -9.26 1.40 25.18
C PRO A 107 -10.73 1.53 24.73
N GLU A 108 -11.55 0.59 25.19
CA GLU A 108 -12.95 0.40 24.83
C GLU A 108 -13.72 1.73 24.70
N GLY A 109 -14.21 2.05 23.51
CA GLY A 109 -15.01 3.27 23.28
C GLY A 109 -15.04 3.77 21.84
N ALA A 110 -14.03 3.42 21.04
CA ALA A 110 -14.05 3.63 19.60
C ALA A 110 -14.85 2.51 18.93
N THR A 111 -16.17 2.66 18.90
CA THR A 111 -17.14 1.82 18.17
C THR A 111 -16.53 1.28 16.88
N SER A 112 -16.30 -0.04 16.80
CA SER A 112 -16.24 -0.94 15.62
C SER A 112 -16.03 -0.33 14.21
N MET A 113 -15.25 0.72 14.04
CA MET A 113 -14.85 1.23 12.73
C MET A 113 -13.56 0.52 12.36
N SER A 114 -13.75 -0.65 11.76
CA SER A 114 -12.70 -1.36 11.04
C SER A 114 -11.92 -0.34 10.20
N LEU A 115 -10.66 -0.10 10.57
CA LEU A 115 -9.76 0.75 9.78
C LEU A 115 -9.72 0.13 8.37
N PRO A 116 -10.17 0.85 7.32
CA PRO A 116 -10.18 0.29 5.98
C PRO A 116 -8.73 0.01 5.59
N GLY A 117 -8.37 -1.28 5.55
CA GLY A 117 -7.03 -1.74 5.13
C GLY A 117 -6.24 -2.54 6.16
N ILE A 118 -6.69 -2.70 7.41
CA ILE A 118 -6.06 -3.66 8.32
C ILE A 118 -6.76 -5.00 8.16
N ARG A 119 -6.26 -5.84 7.25
CA ARG A 119 -6.55 -7.27 7.32
C ARG A 119 -5.78 -7.78 8.54
N THR A 120 -6.48 -7.95 9.65
CA THR A 120 -5.98 -8.78 10.76
C THR A 120 -5.74 -10.17 10.17
N ASN A 121 -4.49 -10.62 10.22
CA ASN A 121 -4.08 -11.96 9.80
C ASN A 121 -4.61 -13.01 10.79
#